data_AF-A0A4P5QQQ6-F1
#
_entry.id   AF-A0A4P5QQQ6-F1
#
_cell.length_a   1.000
_cell.length_b   1.000
_cell.length_c   1.000
_cell.angle_alpha   90.00
_cell.angle_beta   90.00
_cell.angle_gamma   90.00
#
_symmetry.space_group_name_H-M   'P 1'
#
loop_
_entity.id
_entity.type
_entity.pdbx_description
1 polymer ?
#
loop_
_entity_poly.entity_id
_entity_poly.type
_entity_poly.pdbx_seq_one_letter_code
_entity_poly.pdbx_strand_id
1 'polypeptide(L)'
;MEKAGRRAVLPCIFKMILPRTPCLASVVMLLAGCAATKNSTTLTPGDPAAPSQVTPSEALAIARKLASHEWRPFSKNILHGKDRTGVLVNTPDAGFRTPPERPGWWLPGQVNTGVPYKWGGFDDPASFDTAIANGLAAGDVATPVKRRLDKAAVSGHAAGVDCSGFVSRCLKLPVVHDTSELPSVCNVLPSAGELRPGDLLNIPHRHVLLCAGWATPDRAWIYFYETGGAPEHWRPGLKQAPLDALLALGYVPLRYRGMATGPRTDGKQVLTRAVLSSAAVVSKPAIGEP
;
A
#
# COMPACT_ATOMS: atom_id res chain seq x y z
N MET A 1 60.98 -50.74 -11.14
CA MET A 1 61.95 -49.70 -10.76
C MET A 1 61.48 -49.14 -9.42
N GLU A 2 61.81 -49.79 -8.29
CA GLU A 2 63.05 -49.62 -7.48
C GLU A 2 63.29 -48.13 -7.14
N LYS A 3 63.44 -47.63 -5.91
CA LYS A 3 63.79 -48.13 -4.56
C LYS A 3 63.12 -47.17 -3.53
N ALA A 4 62.54 -47.57 -2.40
CA ALA A 4 63.04 -48.33 -1.24
C ALA A 4 63.98 -47.55 -0.30
N GLY A 5 63.60 -47.52 1.00
CA GLY A 5 64.43 -47.17 2.17
C GLY A 5 63.53 -46.63 3.30
N ARG A 6 62.89 -47.40 4.19
CA ARG A 6 63.29 -48.42 5.20
C ARG A 6 64.30 -47.94 6.26
N ARG A 7 63.84 -47.89 7.52
CA ARG A 7 64.35 -48.51 8.78
C ARG A 7 63.48 -47.95 9.94
N ALA A 8 62.68 -48.68 10.73
CA ALA A 8 62.74 -49.94 11.47
C ALA A 8 63.30 -49.82 12.92
N VAL A 9 62.50 -50.37 13.87
CA VAL A 9 62.80 -51.03 15.16
C VAL A 9 62.55 -50.29 16.50
N LEU A 10 61.46 -50.72 17.20
CA LEU A 10 61.19 -51.09 18.62
C LEU A 10 62.17 -50.69 19.78
N PRO A 11 61.82 -50.93 21.09
CA PRO A 11 60.56 -50.77 21.87
C PRO A 11 60.82 -50.15 23.28
N CYS A 12 59.82 -50.25 24.18
CA CYS A 12 59.97 -50.42 25.65
C CYS A 12 59.89 -49.17 26.56
N ILE A 13 58.89 -49.14 27.45
CA ILE A 13 59.01 -49.12 28.94
C ILE A 13 57.83 -48.37 29.62
N PHE A 14 57.11 -49.17 30.41
CA PHE A 14 56.39 -48.89 31.66
C PHE A 14 56.68 -47.55 32.36
N LYS A 15 55.62 -46.80 32.73
CA LYS A 15 55.45 -46.28 34.10
C LYS A 15 54.03 -45.76 34.34
N MET A 16 53.28 -46.49 35.17
CA MET A 16 52.14 -46.00 35.94
C MET A 16 52.59 -44.84 36.82
N ILE A 17 51.96 -43.66 36.68
CA ILE A 17 51.81 -42.69 37.77
C ILE A 17 50.44 -42.00 37.60
N LEU A 18 49.47 -42.42 38.43
CA LEU A 18 48.41 -41.56 38.97
C LEU A 18 48.92 -41.03 40.33
N PRO A 19 48.30 -40.02 40.97
CA PRO A 19 47.18 -39.16 40.56
C PRO A 19 47.48 -37.66 40.78
N ARG A 20 46.61 -36.76 40.31
CA ARG A 20 46.27 -35.49 40.99
C ARG A 20 45.13 -34.79 40.24
N THR A 21 43.94 -34.91 40.81
CA THR A 21 42.85 -33.94 40.64
C THR A 21 43.28 -32.58 41.18
N PRO A 22 42.87 -31.49 40.52
CA PRO A 22 41.94 -30.59 41.21
C PRO A 22 40.85 -29.98 40.30
N CYS A 23 39.71 -29.72 40.93
CA CYS A 23 38.72 -28.68 40.61
C CYS A 23 38.39 -28.40 39.14
N LEU A 24 37.30 -29.02 38.64
CA LEU A 24 36.52 -28.41 37.57
C LEU A 24 35.46 -27.47 38.18
N ALA A 25 35.58 -26.20 37.82
CA ALA A 25 34.58 -25.18 38.01
C ALA A 25 33.38 -25.40 37.07
N SER A 26 32.22 -24.99 37.58
CA SER A 26 30.88 -24.93 37.01
C SER A 26 30.78 -24.47 35.55
N VAL A 27 29.91 -25.13 34.77
CA VAL A 27 29.01 -24.45 33.82
C VAL A 27 27.67 -25.21 33.82
N VAL A 28 26.73 -24.77 34.65
CA VAL A 28 25.31 -25.11 34.47
C VAL A 28 24.78 -24.16 33.40
N MET A 29 24.54 -24.66 32.19
CA MET A 29 23.77 -23.91 31.19
C MET A 29 22.31 -23.87 31.64
N LEU A 30 21.93 -22.78 32.30
CA LEU A 30 20.53 -22.37 32.38
C LEU A 30 20.11 -21.90 30.98
N LEU A 31 19.44 -22.78 30.24
CA LEU A 31 18.65 -22.40 29.06
C LEU A 31 17.45 -21.58 29.56
N ALA A 32 17.65 -20.27 29.71
CA ALA A 32 16.56 -19.32 29.81
C ALA A 32 15.86 -19.28 28.46
N GLY A 33 14.83 -20.10 28.30
CA GLY A 33 13.88 -19.96 27.21
C GLY A 33 13.20 -18.60 27.31
N CYS A 34 13.66 -17.63 26.53
CA CYS A 34 12.90 -16.42 26.26
C CYS A 34 11.65 -16.84 25.47
N ALA A 35 10.59 -17.19 26.19
CA ALA A 35 9.25 -17.20 25.64
C ALA A 35 8.92 -15.75 25.27
N ALA A 36 9.22 -15.38 24.02
CA ALA A 36 8.70 -14.17 23.43
C ALA A 36 7.17 -14.29 23.47
N THR A 37 6.54 -13.61 24.44
CA THR A 37 5.11 -13.42 24.47
C THR A 37 4.75 -12.68 23.19
N LYS A 38 4.25 -13.42 22.20
CA LYS A 38 3.51 -12.84 21.09
C LYS A 38 2.26 -12.25 21.73
N ASN A 39 2.34 -10.99 22.16
CA ASN A 39 1.17 -10.17 22.45
C ASN A 39 0.44 -9.99 21.12
N SER A 40 -0.36 -11.00 20.77
CA SER A 40 -1.36 -10.94 19.73
C SER A 40 -2.35 -9.89 20.18
N THR A 41 -2.25 -8.69 19.61
CA THR A 41 -3.25 -7.66 19.81
C THR A 41 -4.57 -8.20 19.25
N THR A 42 -5.46 -8.70 20.10
CA THR A 42 -6.76 -9.20 19.67
C THR A 42 -7.55 -8.04 19.06
N LEU A 43 -7.78 -8.10 17.76
CA LEU A 43 -8.66 -7.16 17.07
C LEU A 43 -10.10 -7.65 17.20
N THR A 44 -10.99 -6.77 17.62
CA THR A 44 -12.44 -6.95 17.56
C THR A 44 -12.90 -6.67 16.13
N PRO A 45 -13.68 -7.55 15.47
CA PRO A 45 -14.28 -7.26 14.18
C PRO A 45 -15.10 -5.96 14.18
N GLY A 46 -15.35 -5.41 12.99
CA GLY A 46 -16.23 -4.26 12.82
C GLY A 46 -17.71 -4.64 12.92
N ASP A 47 -18.57 -3.73 12.50
CA ASP A 47 -20.01 -3.96 12.33
C ASP A 47 -20.26 -5.20 11.45
N PRO A 48 -20.92 -6.26 11.95
CA PRO A 48 -21.21 -7.46 11.18
C PRO A 48 -22.08 -7.23 9.93
N ALA A 49 -22.84 -6.13 9.90
CA ALA A 49 -23.65 -5.74 8.75
C ALA A 49 -22.86 -4.94 7.69
N ALA A 50 -21.59 -4.62 7.95
CA ALA A 50 -20.75 -3.97 6.96
C ALA A 50 -20.53 -4.89 5.74
N PRO A 51 -20.38 -4.33 4.52
CA PRO A 51 -20.18 -5.13 3.29
C PRO A 51 -18.99 -6.09 3.30
N SER A 52 -18.02 -5.85 4.18
CA SER A 52 -16.83 -6.67 4.35
C SER A 52 -16.23 -6.46 5.75
N GLN A 53 -15.34 -7.36 6.15
CA GLN A 53 -14.51 -7.21 7.35
C GLN A 53 -13.05 -7.05 6.92
N VAL A 54 -12.38 -6.04 7.48
CA VAL A 54 -10.99 -5.74 7.14
C VAL A 54 -10.26 -5.21 8.37
N THR A 55 -9.02 -5.61 8.55
CA THR A 55 -8.13 -5.03 9.55
C THR A 55 -7.35 -3.84 8.97
N PRO A 56 -6.86 -2.91 9.81
CA PRO A 56 -5.98 -1.83 9.34
C PRO A 56 -4.75 -2.33 8.57
N SER A 57 -4.19 -3.47 9.01
CA SER A 57 -3.03 -4.09 8.36
C SER A 57 -3.33 -4.63 6.98
N GLU A 58 -4.50 -5.26 6.80
CA GLU A 58 -4.94 -5.74 5.49
C GLU A 58 -5.21 -4.57 4.54
N ALA A 59 -5.90 -3.53 5.00
CA ALA A 59 -6.21 -2.36 4.18
C ALA A 59 -4.93 -1.68 3.67
N LEU A 60 -3.96 -1.46 4.54
CA LEU A 60 -2.67 -0.88 4.15
C LEU A 60 -1.79 -1.84 3.33
N ALA A 61 -1.91 -3.15 3.51
CA ALA A 61 -1.23 -4.12 2.67
C ALA A 61 -1.78 -4.11 1.23
N ILE A 62 -3.09 -3.98 1.06
CA ILE A 62 -3.74 -3.83 -0.26
C ILE A 62 -3.32 -2.50 -0.90
N ALA A 63 -3.33 -1.41 -0.14
CA ALA A 63 -2.87 -0.09 -0.60
C ALA A 63 -1.44 -0.17 -1.14
N ARG A 64 -0.54 -0.80 -0.37
CA ARG A 64 0.84 -1.03 -0.79
C ARG A 64 0.91 -1.91 -2.03
N LYS A 65 0.14 -3.00 -2.09
CA LYS A 65 0.12 -3.90 -3.24
C LYS A 65 -0.24 -3.16 -4.53
N LEU A 66 -1.26 -2.29 -4.50
CA LEU A 66 -1.66 -1.49 -5.65
C LEU A 66 -0.62 -0.41 -6.01
N ALA A 67 0.00 0.23 -5.01
CA ALA A 67 1.05 1.23 -5.21
C ALA A 67 2.37 0.65 -5.74
N SER A 68 2.68 -0.60 -5.38
CA SER A 68 3.92 -1.28 -5.74
C SER A 68 3.72 -2.41 -6.76
N HIS A 69 2.55 -2.51 -7.39
CA HIS A 69 2.27 -3.57 -8.37
C HIS A 69 3.17 -3.40 -9.59
N GLU A 70 3.95 -4.42 -9.93
CA GLU A 70 4.81 -4.40 -11.11
C GLU A 70 4.08 -4.99 -12.32
N TRP A 71 4.14 -4.28 -13.44
CA TRP A 71 3.45 -4.68 -14.67
C TRP A 71 4.20 -4.18 -15.91
N ARG A 72 3.97 -4.82 -17.06
CA ARG A 72 4.64 -4.48 -18.33
C ARG A 72 3.62 -4.18 -19.44
N PRO A 73 3.32 -2.90 -19.73
CA PRO A 73 2.51 -2.52 -20.88
C PRO A 73 3.26 -2.67 -22.20
N PHE A 74 2.51 -2.65 -23.30
CA PHE A 74 3.04 -2.45 -24.65
C PHE A 74 2.26 -1.34 -25.37
N SER A 75 2.66 -0.99 -26.59
CA SER A 75 1.98 0.07 -27.37
C SER A 75 0.48 -0.18 -27.56
N LYS A 76 0.03 -1.44 -27.56
CA LYS A 76 -1.39 -1.81 -27.61
C LYS A 76 -2.21 -1.32 -26.41
N ASN A 77 -1.55 -0.98 -25.30
CA ASN A 77 -2.20 -0.51 -24.07
C ASN A 77 -2.23 1.03 -23.99
N ILE A 78 -1.78 1.75 -25.01
CA ILE A 78 -1.87 3.21 -25.11
C ILE A 78 -3.17 3.58 -25.82
N LEU A 79 -3.92 4.53 -25.27
CA LEU A 79 -5.09 5.12 -25.92
C LEU A 79 -5.19 6.61 -25.59
N HIS A 80 -5.13 7.44 -26.63
CA HIS A 80 -5.39 8.88 -26.60
C HIS A 80 -6.46 9.21 -27.64
N GLY A 81 -7.72 9.01 -27.27
CA GLY A 81 -8.82 9.10 -28.22
C GLY A 81 -10.08 8.39 -27.71
N LYS A 82 -11.08 8.26 -28.58
CA LYS A 82 -12.31 7.55 -28.22
C LYS A 82 -12.06 6.04 -28.23
N ASP A 83 -12.58 5.35 -27.23
CA ASP A 83 -12.70 3.90 -27.25
C ASP A 83 -13.78 3.44 -28.24
N ARG A 84 -13.98 2.12 -28.34
CA ARG A 84 -14.95 1.50 -29.27
C ARG A 84 -16.41 1.85 -28.95
N THR A 85 -16.69 2.44 -27.80
CA THR A 85 -18.02 2.92 -27.39
C THR A 85 -18.16 4.44 -27.46
N GLY A 86 -17.11 5.14 -27.91
CA GLY A 86 -17.12 6.59 -28.09
C GLY A 86 -16.67 7.40 -26.86
N VAL A 87 -16.27 6.75 -25.76
CA VAL A 87 -15.78 7.43 -24.55
C VAL A 87 -14.33 7.86 -24.77
N LEU A 88 -14.02 9.13 -24.49
CA LEU A 88 -12.64 9.63 -24.55
C LEU A 88 -11.81 8.99 -23.44
N VAL A 89 -10.72 8.33 -23.82
CA VAL A 89 -9.71 7.75 -22.95
C VAL A 89 -8.37 8.44 -23.21
N ASN A 90 -7.65 8.75 -22.14
CA ASN A 90 -6.27 9.19 -22.20
C ASN A 90 -5.43 8.43 -21.18
N THR A 91 -4.52 7.59 -21.66
CA THR A 91 -3.61 6.83 -20.80
C THR A 91 -2.55 7.72 -20.16
N PRO A 92 -2.15 7.50 -18.90
CA PRO A 92 -1.05 8.21 -18.25
C PRO A 92 0.34 7.62 -18.60
N ASP A 93 0.57 7.28 -19.88
CA ASP A 93 1.89 6.88 -20.36
C ASP A 93 2.84 8.08 -20.47
N ALA A 94 4.13 7.84 -20.62
CA ALA A 94 5.16 8.90 -20.69
C ALA A 94 4.95 9.90 -21.86
N GLY A 95 4.11 9.58 -22.85
CA GLY A 95 3.70 10.49 -23.92
C GLY A 95 2.62 11.48 -23.50
N PHE A 96 1.87 11.20 -22.43
CA PHE A 96 0.83 12.08 -21.89
C PHE A 96 1.44 13.32 -21.23
N ARG A 97 1.17 14.51 -21.78
CA ARG A 97 1.72 15.80 -21.32
C ARG A 97 0.67 16.88 -21.14
N THR A 98 -0.61 16.53 -21.04
CA THR A 98 -1.69 17.51 -20.98
C THR A 98 -2.61 17.25 -19.78
N PRO A 99 -2.49 18.00 -18.69
CA PRO A 99 -1.71 19.24 -18.58
C PRO A 99 -0.22 18.97 -18.25
N PRO A 100 0.72 19.87 -18.59
CA PRO A 100 2.16 19.62 -18.42
C PRO A 100 2.61 19.38 -16.98
N GLU A 101 1.87 19.94 -16.01
CA GLU A 101 2.13 19.77 -14.58
C GLU A 101 1.71 18.40 -14.04
N ARG A 102 0.98 17.61 -14.82
CA ARG A 102 0.58 16.23 -14.49
C ARG A 102 0.98 15.26 -15.61
N PRO A 103 2.29 15.11 -15.89
CA PRO A 103 2.74 14.22 -16.95
C PRO A 103 2.40 12.76 -16.61
N GLY A 104 2.14 11.96 -17.64
CA GLY A 104 2.12 10.52 -17.50
C GLY A 104 3.52 9.97 -17.23
N TRP A 105 3.60 8.70 -16.84
CA TRP A 105 4.81 8.16 -16.23
C TRP A 105 5.24 6.80 -16.80
N TRP A 106 4.29 5.96 -17.22
CA TRP A 106 4.63 4.58 -17.56
C TRP A 106 5.19 4.46 -18.98
N LEU A 107 6.13 3.54 -19.17
CA LEU A 107 6.84 3.33 -20.44
C LEU A 107 6.45 2.00 -21.09
N PRO A 108 6.00 1.97 -22.36
CA PRO A 108 5.71 0.72 -23.04
C PRO A 108 6.97 -0.13 -23.18
N GLY A 109 6.81 -1.44 -23.05
CA GLY A 109 7.90 -2.42 -23.14
C GLY A 109 8.78 -2.49 -21.89
N GLN A 110 8.53 -1.71 -20.83
CA GLN A 110 9.30 -1.72 -19.57
C GLN A 110 8.46 -2.21 -18.39
N VAL A 111 9.11 -2.69 -17.32
CA VAL A 111 8.42 -2.91 -16.05
C VAL A 111 8.17 -1.55 -15.41
N ASN A 112 6.93 -1.33 -15.03
CA ASN A 112 6.41 -0.12 -14.42
C ASN A 112 5.80 -0.49 -13.06
N THR A 113 5.83 0.44 -12.10
CA THR A 113 5.38 0.21 -10.73
C THR A 113 4.19 1.09 -10.36
N GLY A 114 3.14 0.46 -9.85
CA GLY A 114 1.88 1.08 -9.44
C GLY A 114 0.79 0.93 -10.49
N VAL A 115 -0.41 0.54 -10.06
CA VAL A 115 -1.60 0.46 -10.94
C VAL A 115 -1.95 1.87 -11.43
N PRO A 116 -2.14 2.09 -12.74
CA PRO A 116 -2.43 3.42 -13.27
C PRO A 116 -3.82 3.92 -12.83
N TYR A 117 -3.92 5.24 -12.72
CA TYR A 117 -5.21 5.90 -12.48
C TYR A 117 -6.16 5.63 -13.66
N LYS A 118 -7.38 5.20 -13.35
CA LYS A 118 -8.47 5.06 -14.31
C LYS A 118 -9.73 5.69 -13.72
N TRP A 119 -10.34 6.65 -14.43
CA TRP A 119 -11.66 7.18 -14.08
C TRP A 119 -12.72 6.07 -13.99
N GLY A 120 -13.44 5.99 -12.87
CA GLY A 120 -14.36 4.90 -12.55
C GLY A 120 -13.67 3.54 -12.47
N GLY A 121 -12.39 3.52 -12.11
CA GLY A 121 -11.56 2.32 -12.06
C GLY A 121 -11.66 1.62 -10.72
N PHE A 122 -11.79 0.29 -10.75
CA PHE A 122 -11.93 -0.53 -9.55
C PHE A 122 -11.17 -1.85 -9.69
N ASP A 123 -10.07 -1.91 -10.45
CA ASP A 123 -9.33 -3.15 -10.62
C ASP A 123 -8.57 -3.57 -9.35
N ASP A 124 -8.45 -4.87 -9.13
CA ASP A 124 -7.38 -5.44 -8.31
C ASP A 124 -6.20 -5.85 -9.21
N PRO A 125 -5.04 -6.23 -8.65
CA PRO A 125 -3.88 -6.57 -9.47
C PRO A 125 -4.13 -7.67 -10.51
N ALA A 126 -4.94 -8.68 -10.19
CA ALA A 126 -5.17 -9.80 -11.10
C ALA A 126 -6.13 -9.42 -12.24
N SER A 127 -7.20 -8.67 -11.93
CA SER A 127 -8.11 -8.15 -12.97
C SER A 127 -7.41 -7.14 -13.87
N PHE A 128 -6.56 -6.28 -13.28
CA PHE A 128 -5.71 -5.34 -14.00
C PHE A 128 -4.76 -6.06 -14.97
N ASP A 129 -3.97 -7.03 -14.50
CA ASP A 129 -3.02 -7.77 -15.34
C ASP A 129 -3.71 -8.48 -16.50
N THR A 130 -4.87 -9.08 -16.22
CA THR A 130 -5.70 -9.74 -17.24
C THR A 130 -6.15 -8.74 -18.31
N ALA A 131 -6.61 -7.55 -17.90
CA ALA A 131 -7.03 -6.51 -18.82
C ALA A 131 -5.87 -5.99 -19.69
N ILE A 132 -4.68 -5.77 -19.10
CA ILE A 132 -3.48 -5.37 -19.84
C ILE A 132 -3.05 -6.44 -20.84
N ALA A 133 -3.07 -7.71 -20.44
CA ALA A 133 -2.75 -8.83 -21.34
C ALA A 133 -3.71 -8.87 -22.54
N ASN A 134 -5.00 -8.61 -22.30
CA ASN A 134 -6.06 -8.53 -23.31
C ASN A 134 -6.02 -7.26 -24.17
N GLY A 135 -5.08 -6.33 -23.92
CA GLY A 135 -4.89 -5.14 -24.74
C GLY A 135 -5.81 -3.97 -24.39
N LEU A 136 -6.40 -3.94 -23.19
CA LEU A 136 -7.10 -2.75 -22.73
C LEU A 136 -6.12 -1.60 -22.48
N ALA A 137 -6.62 -0.37 -22.56
CA ALA A 137 -5.86 0.83 -22.24
C ALA A 137 -5.42 0.82 -20.76
N ALA A 138 -4.16 1.13 -20.49
CA ALA A 138 -3.62 1.13 -19.14
C ALA A 138 -3.79 2.49 -18.48
N GLY A 139 -4.91 2.67 -17.78
CA GLY A 139 -5.32 3.92 -17.17
C GLY A 139 -6.20 4.79 -18.07
N ASP A 140 -6.81 5.78 -17.44
CA ASP A 140 -7.70 6.76 -18.05
C ASP A 140 -7.77 8.00 -17.15
N VAL A 141 -7.02 9.03 -17.48
CA VAL A 141 -6.81 10.20 -16.62
C VAL A 141 -8.10 10.98 -16.34
N ALA A 142 -8.21 11.50 -15.12
CA ALA A 142 -9.28 12.44 -14.78
C ALA A 142 -9.16 13.73 -15.59
N THR A 143 -10.28 14.20 -16.15
CA THR A 143 -10.37 15.47 -16.88
C THR A 143 -11.61 16.25 -16.44
N PRO A 144 -11.67 17.58 -16.64
CA PRO A 144 -12.89 18.35 -16.36
C PRO A 144 -14.13 17.81 -17.07
N VAL A 145 -13.97 17.28 -18.28
CA VAL A 145 -15.08 16.67 -19.05
C VAL A 145 -15.57 15.39 -18.37
N LYS A 146 -14.66 14.52 -17.91
CA LYS A 146 -15.03 13.30 -17.20
C LYS A 146 -15.75 13.59 -15.90
N ARG A 147 -15.28 14.56 -15.11
CA ARG A 147 -15.99 14.96 -13.89
C ARG A 147 -17.40 15.48 -14.15
N ARG A 148 -17.59 16.24 -15.23
CA ARG A 148 -18.92 16.75 -15.61
C ARG A 148 -19.87 15.64 -16.05
N LEU A 149 -19.36 14.64 -16.76
CA LEU A 149 -20.14 13.51 -17.29
C LEU A 149 -20.24 12.34 -16.30
N ASP A 150 -19.41 12.34 -15.26
CA ASP A 150 -19.38 11.37 -14.18
C ASP A 150 -19.36 9.91 -14.67
N LYS A 151 -20.32 9.08 -14.26
CA LYS A 151 -20.44 7.66 -14.62
C LYS A 151 -20.57 7.45 -16.14
N ALA A 152 -21.09 8.43 -16.88
CA ALA A 152 -21.20 8.35 -18.35
C ALA A 152 -19.84 8.47 -19.07
N ALA A 153 -18.79 8.88 -18.36
CA ALA A 153 -17.43 9.03 -18.90
C ALA A 153 -16.49 7.87 -18.54
N VAL A 154 -17.02 6.80 -17.93
CA VAL A 154 -16.26 5.63 -17.53
C VAL A 154 -16.12 4.69 -18.73
N SER A 155 -14.88 4.45 -19.14
CA SER A 155 -14.59 3.49 -20.22
C SER A 155 -14.55 2.06 -19.69
N GLY A 156 -15.17 1.15 -20.44
CA GLY A 156 -15.02 -0.31 -20.29
C GLY A 156 -13.83 -0.90 -21.05
N HIS A 157 -13.04 -0.05 -21.73
CA HIS A 157 -11.85 -0.42 -22.53
C HIS A 157 -10.55 0.07 -21.91
N ALA A 158 -10.60 0.52 -20.66
CA ALA A 158 -9.44 0.88 -19.86
C ALA A 158 -9.42 0.09 -18.54
N ALA A 159 -8.24 -0.08 -17.96
CA ALA A 159 -8.02 -0.78 -16.68
C ALA A 159 -7.22 0.09 -15.70
N GLY A 160 -7.52 -0.02 -14.41
CA GLY A 160 -6.87 0.72 -13.33
C GLY A 160 -7.80 1.02 -12.16
N VAL A 161 -7.40 1.96 -11.32
CA VAL A 161 -8.16 2.41 -10.15
C VAL A 161 -8.28 3.93 -10.10
N ASP A 162 -9.42 4.48 -9.70
CA ASP A 162 -9.50 5.90 -9.27
C ASP A 162 -9.34 6.03 -7.74
N CYS A 163 -9.49 7.24 -7.19
CA CYS A 163 -9.35 7.49 -5.77
C CYS A 163 -10.30 6.61 -4.92
N SER A 164 -11.56 6.51 -5.34
CA SER A 164 -12.61 5.80 -4.61
C SER A 164 -12.57 4.29 -4.84
N GLY A 165 -12.22 3.84 -6.04
CA GLY A 165 -12.01 2.43 -6.35
C GLY A 165 -10.77 1.88 -5.66
N PHE A 166 -9.70 2.66 -5.58
CA PHE A 166 -8.52 2.33 -4.77
C PHE A 166 -8.90 2.11 -3.30
N VAL A 167 -9.62 3.06 -2.69
CA VAL A 167 -10.08 2.94 -1.29
C VAL A 167 -11.04 1.77 -1.12
N SER A 168 -11.99 1.59 -2.03
CA SER A 168 -12.95 0.47 -2.02
C SER A 168 -12.23 -0.89 -2.05
N ARG A 169 -11.14 -1.02 -2.83
CA ARG A 169 -10.29 -2.21 -2.83
C ARG A 169 -9.56 -2.40 -1.52
N CYS A 170 -9.00 -1.34 -0.94
CA CYS A 170 -8.35 -1.38 0.38
C CYS A 170 -9.31 -1.82 1.48
N LEU A 171 -10.58 -1.42 1.37
CA LEU A 171 -11.64 -1.83 2.27
C LEU A 171 -12.24 -3.20 1.94
N LYS A 172 -11.81 -3.89 0.88
CA LYS A 172 -12.37 -5.17 0.40
C LYS A 172 -13.87 -5.12 0.11
N LEU A 173 -14.38 -3.97 -0.33
CA LEU A 173 -15.78 -3.84 -0.73
C LEU A 173 -16.04 -4.71 -1.97
N PRO A 174 -17.24 -5.32 -2.08
CA PRO A 174 -17.57 -6.19 -3.23
C PRO A 174 -17.79 -5.39 -4.52
N VAL A 175 -18.13 -4.12 -4.40
CA VAL A 175 -18.32 -3.16 -5.49
C VAL A 175 -17.63 -1.85 -5.14
N VAL A 176 -17.41 -0.99 -6.13
CA VAL A 176 -16.95 0.37 -5.88
C VAL A 176 -18.01 1.13 -5.10
N HIS A 177 -17.59 1.82 -4.05
CA HIS A 177 -18.33 2.91 -3.44
C HIS A 177 -17.60 4.20 -3.82
N ASP A 178 -18.25 5.05 -4.61
CA ASP A 178 -17.68 6.34 -4.99
C ASP A 178 -17.56 7.29 -3.78
N THR A 179 -16.91 8.44 -3.96
CA THR A 179 -16.69 9.41 -2.86
C THR A 179 -17.99 9.93 -2.23
N SER A 180 -19.13 9.86 -2.94
CA SER A 180 -20.45 10.22 -2.40
C SER A 180 -21.13 9.05 -1.68
N GLU A 181 -20.81 7.82 -2.05
CA GLU A 181 -21.37 6.59 -1.48
C GLU A 181 -20.60 6.10 -0.24
N LEU A 182 -19.29 6.37 -0.14
CA LEU A 182 -18.45 5.97 1.01
C LEU A 182 -19.01 6.37 2.39
N PRO A 183 -19.57 7.57 2.60
CA PRO A 183 -20.22 7.93 3.87
C PRO A 183 -21.31 6.96 4.32
N SER A 184 -22.03 6.28 3.41
CA SER A 184 -23.11 5.32 3.76
C SER A 184 -22.60 4.06 4.48
N VAL A 185 -21.32 3.72 4.29
CA VAL A 185 -20.68 2.54 4.91
C VAL A 185 -19.69 2.92 6.01
N CYS A 186 -19.61 4.20 6.36
CA CYS A 186 -18.69 4.72 7.37
C CYS A 186 -19.45 5.44 8.50
N ASN A 187 -18.77 5.61 9.63
CA ASN A 187 -19.13 6.57 10.65
C ASN A 187 -18.25 7.81 10.50
N VAL A 188 -18.83 9.01 10.64
CA VAL A 188 -18.05 10.24 10.75
C VAL A 188 -17.31 10.23 12.09
N LEU A 189 -16.03 10.57 12.09
CA LEU A 189 -15.28 10.69 13.35
C LEU A 189 -15.64 12.02 14.03
N PRO A 190 -15.80 12.02 15.37
CA PRO A 190 -16.10 13.24 16.11
C PRO A 190 -14.93 14.24 16.10
N SER A 191 -13.70 13.77 15.85
CA SER A 191 -12.51 14.59 15.71
C SER A 191 -11.49 13.92 14.80
N ALA A 192 -10.79 14.71 13.99
CA ALA A 192 -9.66 14.24 13.21
C ALA A 192 -8.50 13.70 14.08
N GLY A 193 -8.41 14.14 15.34
CA GLY A 193 -7.43 13.60 16.31
C GLY A 193 -7.66 12.13 16.67
N GLU A 194 -8.79 11.54 16.29
CA GLU A 194 -9.11 10.12 16.46
C GLU A 194 -8.73 9.24 15.28
N LEU A 195 -8.13 9.82 14.23
CA LEU A 195 -7.67 9.08 13.06
C LEU A 195 -6.75 7.92 13.46
N ARG A 196 -6.94 6.80 12.77
CA ARG A 196 -6.20 5.56 12.87
C ARG A 196 -5.87 5.06 11.47
N PRO A 197 -4.83 4.22 11.31
CA PRO A 197 -4.61 3.46 10.09
C PRO A 197 -5.90 2.78 9.60
N GLY A 198 -6.22 2.94 8.32
CA GLY A 198 -7.44 2.41 7.70
C GLY A 198 -8.65 3.36 7.70
N ASP A 199 -8.61 4.45 8.48
CA ASP A 199 -9.62 5.51 8.37
C ASP A 199 -9.47 6.28 7.05
N LEU A 200 -10.52 7.01 6.67
CA LEU A 200 -10.57 7.78 5.43
C LEU A 200 -10.60 9.27 5.73
N LEU A 201 -10.05 10.05 4.80
CA LEU A 201 -10.36 11.47 4.66
C LEU A 201 -11.09 11.61 3.33
N ASN A 202 -12.36 12.02 3.35
CA ASN A 202 -13.21 12.04 2.15
C ASN A 202 -13.80 13.43 1.91
N ILE A 203 -13.77 13.89 0.66
CA ILE A 203 -14.56 15.01 0.15
C ILE A 203 -15.58 14.41 -0.82
N PRO A 204 -16.88 14.36 -0.47
CA PRO A 204 -17.90 13.81 -1.34
C PRO A 204 -17.88 14.43 -2.74
N HIS A 205 -18.08 13.60 -3.76
CA HIS A 205 -18.03 13.97 -5.19
C HIS A 205 -16.68 14.52 -5.67
N ARG A 206 -15.60 14.40 -4.89
CA ARG A 206 -14.31 15.03 -5.20
C ARG A 206 -13.13 14.09 -5.05
N HIS A 207 -12.81 13.65 -3.82
CA HIS A 207 -11.59 12.88 -3.58
C HIS A 207 -11.59 12.15 -2.24
N VAL A 208 -10.81 11.07 -2.14
CA VAL A 208 -10.64 10.33 -0.89
C VAL A 208 -9.19 9.88 -0.69
N LEU A 209 -8.76 9.90 0.58
CA LEU A 209 -7.46 9.43 1.06
C LEU A 209 -7.64 8.29 2.06
N LEU A 210 -6.70 7.34 2.06
CA LEU A 210 -6.62 6.29 3.08
C LEU A 210 -5.55 6.67 4.12
N CYS A 211 -5.96 6.93 5.36
CA CYS A 211 -5.05 7.23 6.46
C CYS A 211 -4.16 6.01 6.77
N ALA A 212 -2.85 6.23 6.81
CA ALA A 212 -1.84 5.23 7.13
C ALA A 212 -1.24 5.41 8.53
N GLY A 213 -1.67 6.43 9.28
CA GLY A 213 -1.28 6.72 10.66
C GLY A 213 -0.65 8.10 10.84
N TRP A 214 -0.24 8.40 12.08
CA TRP A 214 0.41 9.66 12.43
C TRP A 214 1.87 9.67 11.97
N ALA A 215 2.27 10.74 11.28
CA ALA A 215 3.65 10.95 10.86
C ALA A 215 4.50 11.65 11.93
N THR A 216 3.85 12.43 12.80
CA THR A 216 4.50 13.14 13.90
C THR A 216 3.86 12.79 15.25
N PRO A 217 4.63 12.78 16.36
CA PRO A 217 4.08 12.47 17.70
C PRO A 217 3.00 13.44 18.18
N ASP A 218 3.10 14.71 17.77
CA ASP A 218 2.13 15.77 18.06
C ASP A 218 0.83 15.67 17.23
N ARG A 219 0.75 14.69 16.31
CA ARG A 219 -0.39 14.45 15.41
C ARG A 219 -0.68 15.61 14.45
N ALA A 220 0.29 16.49 14.21
CA ALA A 220 0.16 17.56 13.22
C ALA A 220 0.23 17.04 11.77
N TRP A 221 0.91 15.91 11.54
CA TRP A 221 1.07 15.30 10.22
C TRP A 221 0.57 13.86 10.21
N ILE A 222 0.04 13.44 9.06
CA ILE A 222 -0.39 12.07 8.79
C ILE A 222 0.37 11.48 7.62
N TYR A 223 0.56 10.15 7.66
CA TYR A 223 0.81 9.36 6.47
C TYR A 223 -0.52 8.97 5.83
N PHE A 224 -0.58 8.93 4.51
CA PHE A 224 -1.77 8.49 3.77
C PHE A 224 -1.42 7.91 2.40
N TYR A 225 -2.27 7.02 1.90
CA TYR A 225 -2.26 6.61 0.50
C TYR A 225 -3.35 7.34 -0.27
N GLU A 226 -3.05 7.68 -1.53
CA GLU A 226 -4.04 8.15 -2.49
C GLU A 226 -3.58 7.85 -3.92
N THR A 227 -4.50 7.96 -4.87
CA THR A 227 -4.23 8.07 -6.31
C THR A 227 -4.95 9.32 -6.83
N GLY A 228 -4.39 10.04 -7.81
CA GLY A 228 -4.92 11.31 -8.31
C GLY A 228 -4.06 12.52 -7.91
N GLY A 229 -3.59 12.57 -6.66
CA GLY A 229 -2.84 13.72 -6.14
C GLY A 229 -1.35 13.76 -6.44
N ALA A 230 -0.75 14.95 -6.32
CA ALA A 230 0.69 15.17 -6.48
C ALA A 230 1.49 14.45 -5.38
N PRO A 231 2.75 14.03 -5.63
CA PRO A 231 3.45 14.10 -6.92
C PRO A 231 3.11 12.94 -7.87
N GLU A 232 2.64 11.80 -7.35
CA GLU A 232 2.18 10.66 -8.17
C GLU A 232 0.74 10.82 -8.65
N HIS A 233 0.50 11.76 -9.58
CA HIS A 233 -0.86 12.09 -10.05
C HIS A 233 -1.66 10.90 -10.58
N TRP A 234 -1.00 9.94 -11.24
CA TRP A 234 -1.68 8.92 -12.02
C TRP A 234 -1.42 7.49 -11.54
N ARG A 235 -1.08 7.31 -10.26
CA ARG A 235 -0.97 6.00 -9.60
C ARG A 235 -1.05 6.15 -8.08
N PRO A 236 -1.37 5.08 -7.34
CA PRO A 236 -1.32 5.11 -5.89
C PRO A 236 0.09 5.40 -5.35
N GLY A 237 0.19 6.22 -4.31
CA GLY A 237 1.45 6.54 -3.63
C GLY A 237 1.26 6.80 -2.14
N LEU A 238 2.29 6.50 -1.34
CA LEU A 238 2.35 6.84 0.08
C LEU A 238 2.91 8.25 0.25
N LYS A 239 2.21 9.07 1.04
CA LYS A 239 2.52 10.49 1.22
C LYS A 239 2.41 10.89 2.68
N GLN A 240 2.92 12.07 2.99
CA GLN A 240 2.69 12.75 4.27
C GLN A 240 2.37 14.23 4.06
N ALA A 241 1.42 14.75 4.83
CA ALA A 241 0.99 16.14 4.77
C ALA A 241 0.50 16.64 6.15
N PRO A 242 0.44 17.98 6.36
CA PRO A 242 -0.20 18.57 7.53
C PRO A 242 -1.69 18.23 7.55
N LEU A 243 -2.19 17.72 8.67
CA LEU A 243 -3.60 17.35 8.82
C LEU A 243 -4.52 18.57 8.65
N ASP A 244 -4.20 19.69 9.29
CA ASP A 244 -5.02 20.91 9.21
C ASP A 244 -5.14 21.44 7.78
N ALA A 245 -4.08 21.31 6.97
CA ALA A 245 -4.13 21.70 5.56
C ALA A 245 -5.08 20.81 4.76
N LEU A 246 -5.15 19.50 5.06
CA LEU A 246 -6.13 18.60 4.46
C LEU A 246 -7.56 18.97 4.93
N LEU A 247 -7.77 19.19 6.22
CA LEU A 247 -9.09 19.59 6.74
C LEU A 247 -9.58 20.91 6.12
N ALA A 248 -8.67 21.88 5.90
CA ALA A 248 -8.98 23.14 5.23
C ALA A 248 -9.41 22.98 3.77
N LEU A 249 -9.04 21.87 3.10
CA LEU A 249 -9.54 21.52 1.76
C LEU A 249 -10.97 20.94 1.80
N GLY A 250 -11.51 20.66 2.99
CA GLY A 250 -12.85 20.11 3.19
C GLY A 250 -12.92 18.60 3.43
N TYR A 251 -11.79 17.93 3.68
CA TYR A 251 -11.79 16.50 3.98
C TYR A 251 -12.52 16.21 5.30
N VAL A 252 -13.48 15.30 5.25
CA VAL A 252 -14.20 14.79 6.41
C VAL A 252 -13.57 13.46 6.86
N PRO A 253 -13.13 13.33 8.12
CA PRO A 253 -12.60 12.08 8.64
C PRO A 253 -13.71 11.03 8.83
N LEU A 254 -13.55 9.86 8.24
CA LEU A 254 -14.51 8.75 8.29
C LEU A 254 -13.84 7.47 8.77
N ARG A 255 -14.58 6.61 9.46
CA ARG A 255 -14.17 5.24 9.80
C ARG A 255 -15.11 4.23 9.18
N TYR A 256 -14.58 3.33 8.36
CA TYR A 256 -15.35 2.23 7.78
C TYR A 256 -15.97 1.36 8.88
N ARG A 257 -17.26 1.06 8.78
CA ARG A 257 -17.99 0.30 9.80
C ARG A 257 -17.44 -1.13 9.97
N GLY A 258 -16.94 -1.74 8.90
CA GLY A 258 -16.32 -3.08 8.92
C GLY A 258 -14.83 -3.10 9.27
N MET A 259 -14.26 -1.97 9.71
CA MET A 259 -12.86 -1.90 10.14
C MET A 259 -12.69 -2.52 11.52
N ALA A 260 -11.85 -3.55 11.64
CA ALA A 260 -11.55 -4.18 12.91
C ALA A 260 -10.84 -3.20 13.86
N THR A 261 -11.21 -3.23 15.14
CA THR A 261 -10.71 -2.34 16.18
C THR A 261 -9.94 -3.11 17.24
N GLY A 262 -8.72 -2.69 17.53
CA GLY A 262 -7.96 -3.18 18.69
C GLY A 262 -8.08 -2.24 19.89
N PRO A 263 -7.59 -2.65 21.07
CA PRO A 263 -7.30 -1.73 22.16
C PRO A 263 -6.48 -0.55 21.63
N ARG A 264 -6.74 0.66 22.13
CA ARG A 264 -6.02 1.89 21.78
C ARG A 264 -4.59 1.81 22.33
N THR A 265 -3.76 0.92 21.79
CA THR A 265 -2.33 0.89 22.04
C THR A 265 -1.73 1.99 21.20
N ASP A 266 -0.97 2.88 21.84
CA ASP A 266 -0.18 3.89 21.16
C ASP A 266 0.63 3.26 20.03
N GLY A 267 0.14 3.45 18.80
CA GLY A 267 0.91 3.41 17.57
C GLY A 267 1.90 2.26 17.39
N LYS A 268 1.53 0.98 17.60
CA LYS A 268 2.24 -0.07 16.86
C LYS A 268 2.01 0.21 15.38
N GLN A 269 3.01 0.83 14.75
CA GLN A 269 2.93 1.27 13.36
C GLN A 269 2.60 0.05 12.50
N VAL A 270 1.52 0.15 11.74
CA VAL A 270 1.14 -0.86 10.75
C VAL A 270 2.18 -0.90 9.62
N LEU A 271 2.82 0.24 9.35
CA LEU A 271 3.88 0.39 8.37
C LEU A 271 5.26 0.28 9.03
N THR A 272 6.19 -0.41 8.35
CA THR A 272 7.59 -0.46 8.78
C THR A 272 8.29 0.89 8.54
N ARG A 273 9.35 1.18 9.30
CA ARG A 273 10.19 2.39 9.09
C ARG A 273 10.65 2.56 7.64
N ALA A 274 11.03 1.47 6.96
CA ALA A 274 11.48 1.49 5.57
C ALA A 274 10.37 1.94 4.59
N VAL A 275 9.11 1.57 4.86
CA VAL A 275 7.97 2.03 4.06
C VAL A 275 7.70 3.51 4.34
N LEU A 276 7.78 3.95 5.59
CA LEU A 276 7.57 5.35 5.94
C LEU A 276 8.63 6.27 5.33
N SER A 277 9.88 5.82 5.20
CA SER A 277 10.95 6.59 4.56
C SER A 277 10.74 6.82 3.07
N SER A 278 9.86 6.06 2.39
CA SER A 278 9.52 6.30 0.99
C SER A 278 8.34 7.27 0.80
N ALA A 279 7.76 7.79 1.88
CA ALA A 279 6.59 8.66 1.81
C ALA A 279 6.95 10.05 1.23
N ALA A 280 6.28 10.46 0.15
CA ALA A 280 6.46 11.78 -0.42
C ALA A 280 5.97 12.88 0.55
N VAL A 281 6.76 13.93 0.73
CA VAL A 281 6.40 15.08 1.58
C VAL A 281 5.57 16.07 0.77
N VAL A 282 4.33 16.31 1.18
CA VAL A 282 3.40 17.25 0.56
C VAL A 282 3.04 18.34 1.58
N SER A 283 3.88 19.37 1.67
CA SER A 283 3.69 20.46 2.65
C SER A 283 2.48 21.36 2.35
N LYS A 284 2.04 21.40 1.09
CA LYS A 284 0.88 22.15 0.62
C LYS A 284 -0.02 21.20 -0.18
N PRO A 285 -0.83 20.36 0.49
CA PRO A 285 -1.71 19.44 -0.22
C PRO A 285 -2.72 20.21 -1.06
N ALA A 286 -3.14 19.59 -2.15
CA ALA A 286 -4.23 20.02 -2.99
C ALA A 286 -5.18 18.83 -3.20
N ILE A 287 -6.40 19.10 -3.68
CA ILE A 287 -7.32 18.02 -4.06
C ILE A 287 -6.71 17.26 -5.24
N GLY A 288 -6.68 15.93 -5.14
CA GLY A 288 -5.89 15.10 -6.05
C GLY A 288 -6.38 15.19 -7.49
N GLU A 289 -7.69 15.18 -7.69
CA GLU A 289 -8.30 15.38 -9.01
C GLU A 289 -8.52 16.88 -9.29
N PRO A 290 -8.31 17.37 -10.54
CA PRO A 290 -8.41 18.80 -10.85
C PRO A 290 -9.83 19.38 -10.69
#